data_AF-A0A8F9R512-F1
#
_entry.id   AF-A0A8F9R512-F1
#
_cell.length_a   1.000
_cell.length_b   1.000
_cell.length_c   1.000
_cell.angle_alpha   90.00
_cell.angle_beta   90.00
_cell.angle_gamma   90.00
#
_symmetry.space_group_name_H-M   'P 1'
#
loop_
_entity.id
_entity.type
_entity.pdbx_description
1 polymer ?
#
loop_
_entity_poly.entity_id
_entity_poly.type
_entity_poly.pdbx_seq_one_letter_code
_entity_poly.pdbx_strand_id
1 'polypeptide(L)' 'NISAWWNFGSLLGTCLIMQILTGLFLAMHYTPDTTTAFSSVTHICRDVNYGWIIRYLHANGASMFFICLYLHIGRGMYYG' A
#
# COMPACT_ATOMS: atom_id res chain seq x y z
N ASN A 1 -18.48 -8.97 -23.63
CA ASN A 1 -17.83 -9.94 -22.73
C ASN A 1 -16.64 -9.27 -22.05
N ILE A 2 -16.61 -9.18 -20.72
CA ILE A 2 -15.51 -8.58 -19.95
C ILE A 2 -14.32 -9.54 -19.84
N SER A 3 -13.10 -9.04 -20.02
CA SER A 3 -11.86 -9.82 -19.89
C SER A 3 -11.20 -9.58 -18.52
N ALA A 4 -10.10 -10.30 -18.24
CA ALA A 4 -9.36 -10.16 -16.98
C ALA A 4 -8.91 -8.72 -16.68
N TRP A 5 -8.70 -7.90 -17.71
CA TRP A 5 -8.33 -6.49 -17.62
C TRP A 5 -9.34 -5.62 -16.85
N TRP A 6 -10.61 -6.04 -16.76
CA TRP A 6 -11.63 -5.34 -15.99
C TRP A 6 -11.48 -5.50 -14.46
N ASN A 7 -10.69 -6.49 -13.99
CA ASN A 7 -10.47 -6.72 -12.55
C ASN A 7 -9.58 -5.65 -11.88
N PHE A 8 -8.75 -4.92 -12.63
CA PHE A 8 -7.84 -3.95 -12.03
C PHE A 8 -8.56 -2.80 -11.31
N GLY A 9 -9.86 -2.57 -11.61
CA GLY A 9 -10.67 -1.62 -10.84
C GLY A 9 -10.95 -2.08 -9.40
N SER A 10 -11.38 -3.33 -9.20
CA SER A 10 -11.61 -3.86 -7.86
C SER A 10 -10.29 -4.05 -7.10
N LEU A 11 -9.23 -4.48 -7.79
CA LEU A 11 -7.90 -4.60 -7.19
C LEU A 11 -7.36 -3.25 -6.70
N LEU A 12 -7.62 -2.14 -7.39
CA LEU A 12 -7.31 -0.79 -6.88
C LEU A 12 -8.06 -0.48 -5.59
N GLY A 13 -9.35 -0.84 -5.51
CA GLY A 13 -10.13 -0.72 -4.28
C GLY A 13 -9.55 -1.54 -3.13
N THR A 14 -9.14 -2.79 -3.38
CA THR A 14 -8.45 -3.63 -2.40
C THR A 14 -7.11 -3.03 -1.96
N CYS A 15 -6.30 -2.52 -2.90
CA CYS A 15 -5.05 -1.84 -2.59
C CYS A 15 -5.30 -0.61 -1.71
N LEU A 16 -6.32 0.20 -2.00
CA LEU A 16 -6.67 1.37 -1.20
C LEU A 16 -7.05 1.00 0.24
N ILE A 17 -7.93 0.01 0.42
CA ILE A 17 -8.34 -0.48 1.75
C ILE A 17 -7.12 -0.99 2.52
N MET A 18 -6.28 -1.80 1.88
CA MET A 18 -5.07 -2.33 2.50
C MET A 18 -4.09 -1.21 2.90
N GLN A 19 -3.88 -0.20 2.04
CA GLN A 19 -3.01 0.93 2.35
C GLN A 19 -3.55 1.80 3.49
N ILE A 20 -4.86 2.06 3.55
CA ILE A 20 -5.48 2.82 4.64
C ILE A 20 -5.32 2.09 5.97
N LEU A 21 -5.64 0.79 6.00
CA LEU A 21 -5.51 0.00 7.22
C LEU A 21 -4.07 -0.07 7.68
N THR A 22 -3.15 -0.52 6.83
CA THR A 22 -1.72 -0.62 7.19
C THR A 22 -1.13 0.74 7.55
N GLY A 23 -1.49 1.80 6.82
CA GLY A 23 -1.04 3.16 7.09
C GLY A 23 -1.53 3.68 8.44
N LEU A 24 -2.77 3.40 8.82
CA LEU A 24 -3.31 3.75 10.14
C LEU A 24 -2.53 3.04 11.26
N PHE A 25 -2.29 1.73 11.13
CA PHE A 25 -1.49 0.99 12.12
C PHE A 25 -0.04 1.49 12.22
N LEU A 26 0.58 1.87 11.10
CA LEU A 26 1.92 2.47 11.12
C LEU A 26 1.92 3.86 11.79
N ALA A 27 0.90 4.68 11.51
CA ALA A 27 0.78 6.02 12.08
C ALA A 27 0.63 6.01 13.61
N MET A 28 0.05 4.95 14.20
CA MET A 28 -0.02 4.79 15.67
C MET A 28 1.36 4.68 16.33
N HIS A 29 2.41 4.33 15.58
CA HIS A 29 3.77 4.11 16.11
C HIS A 29 4.83 5.03 15.49
N TYR A 30 4.50 5.75 14.42
CA TYR A 30 5.41 6.66 13.74
C TYR A 30 5.47 8.02 14.44
N THR A 31 6.67 8.60 14.56
CA THR A 31 6.85 9.96 15.10
C THR A 31 7.33 10.90 14.00
N PRO A 32 6.57 11.95 13.64
CA PRO A 32 6.90 12.86 12.55
C PRO A 32 7.89 13.97 12.97
N ASP A 33 8.94 13.63 13.72
CA ASP A 33 10.02 14.54 14.08
C ASP A 33 11.35 14.08 13.48
N THR A 34 12.14 15.01 12.92
CA THR A 34 13.37 14.67 12.17
C THR A 34 14.41 13.90 13.01
N THR A 35 14.42 14.09 14.33
CA THR A 35 15.36 13.39 15.22
C THR A 35 14.93 11.96 15.52
N THR A 36 13.65 11.63 15.37
CA THR A 36 13.07 10.33 15.77
C THR A 36 12.35 9.58 14.64
N ALA A 37 12.16 10.18 13.47
CA ALA A 37 11.42 9.59 12.36
C ALA A 37 12.01 8.23 11.94
N PHE A 38 13.32 8.15 11.72
CA PHE A 38 13.98 6.90 11.34
C PHE A 38 13.94 5.86 12.46
N SER A 39 14.25 6.27 13.70
CA SER A 39 14.25 5.35 14.84
C SER A 39 12.85 4.78 15.10
N SER A 40 11.79 5.57 14.96
CA SER A 40 10.40 5.09 15.10
C SER A 40 10.03 4.01 14.06
N VAL A 41 10.51 4.13 12.81
CA VAL A 41 10.32 3.07 11.79
C VAL A 41 11.10 1.80 12.15
N THR A 42 12.31 1.94 12.69
CA THR A 42 13.08 0.77 13.15
C THR A 42 12.43 0.08 14.35
N HIS A 43 11.86 0.86 15.27
CA HIS A 43 11.07 0.37 16.41
C HIS A 43 9.83 -0.40 15.92
N ILE A 44 9.10 0.12 14.93
CA ILE A 44 8.00 -0.62 14.29
C ILE A 44 8.45 -2.00 13.77
N CYS A 45 9.61 -2.07 13.12
CA CYS A 45 10.05 -3.33 12.53
C CYS A 45 10.58 -4.35 13.54
N ARG A 46 11.14 -3.89 14.67
CA ARG A 46 11.85 -4.76 15.63
C ARG A 46 11.04 -5.06 16.89
N ASP A 47 10.30 -4.08 17.37
CA ASP A 47 9.73 -4.10 18.72
C ASP A 47 8.20 -4.13 18.72
N VAL A 48 7.54 -3.70 17.62
CA VAL A 48 6.09 -3.83 17.47
C VAL A 48 5.73 -5.23 16.94
N ASN A 49 4.77 -5.88 17.61
CA ASN A 49 4.27 -7.19 17.21
C ASN A 49 3.79 -7.19 15.74
N TYR A 50 4.40 -8.04 14.91
CA TYR A 50 4.17 -8.11 13.46
C TYR A 50 4.39 -6.78 12.70
N GLY A 51 5.01 -5.78 13.31
CA GLY A 51 5.18 -4.47 12.70
C GLY A 51 6.04 -4.50 11.44
N TRP A 52 6.99 -5.44 11.33
CA TRP A 52 7.74 -5.66 10.09
C TRP A 52 6.83 -6.08 8.93
N ILE A 53 5.87 -6.99 9.15
CA ILE A 53 4.92 -7.42 8.11
C ILE A 53 4.08 -6.22 7.67
N ILE A 54 3.52 -5.46 8.61
CA ILE A 54 2.68 -4.30 8.32
C ILE A 54 3.47 -3.26 7.52
N ARG A 55 4.71 -2.98 7.91
CA ARG A 55 5.59 -2.02 7.23
C ARG A 55 5.92 -2.45 5.82
N TYR A 56 6.29 -3.72 5.61
CA TYR A 56 6.60 -4.22 4.27
C TYR A 56 5.34 -4.38 3.40
N LEU A 57 4.19 -4.70 3.99
CA LEU A 57 2.92 -4.75 3.29
C LEU A 57 2.52 -3.36 2.79
N HIS A 58 2.65 -2.32 3.61
CA HIS A 58 2.38 -0.93 3.20
C HIS A 58 3.34 -0.46 2.09
N ALA A 59 4.62 -0.81 2.19
CA ALA A 59 5.64 -0.43 1.21
C ALA A 59 5.44 -1.13 -0.14
N ASN A 60 5.33 -2.47 -0.16
CA ASN A 60 5.09 -3.23 -1.38
C ASN A 60 3.67 -3.03 -1.93
N GLY A 61 2.71 -2.74 -1.03
CA GLY A 61 1.35 -2.36 -1.36
C GLY A 61 1.28 -1.13 -2.24
N ALA A 62 2.14 -0.13 -2.00
CA ALA A 62 2.27 1.02 -2.89
C ALA A 62 2.72 0.61 -4.30
N SER A 63 3.71 -0.29 -4.43
CA SER A 63 4.12 -0.81 -5.74
C SER A 63 2.98 -1.55 -6.46
N MET A 64 2.25 -2.40 -5.75
CA MET A 64 1.08 -3.09 -6.32
C MET A 64 -0.02 -2.10 -6.73
N PHE A 65 -0.23 -1.03 -5.97
CA PHE A 65 -1.17 0.04 -6.31
C PHE A 65 -0.81 0.65 -7.67
N PHE A 66 0.46 1.01 -7.89
CA PHE A 66 0.91 1.58 -9.15
C PHE A 66 0.82 0.60 -10.32
N ILE A 67 1.15 -0.69 -10.11
CA ILE A 67 0.96 -1.72 -11.13
C ILE A 67 -0.51 -1.81 -11.54
N CYS A 68 -1.42 -1.91 -10.57
CA CYS A 68 -2.87 -1.92 -10.83
C CYS A 68 -3.33 -0.66 -11.55
N LEU A 69 -2.81 0.51 -11.17
CA LEU A 69 -3.16 1.80 -11.74
C LEU A 69 -2.76 1.87 -13.22
N TYR A 70 -1.52 1.52 -13.55
CA TYR A 70 -1.05 1.53 -14.94
C TYR A 70 -1.82 0.55 -15.82
N LEU A 71 -2.10 -0.66 -15.33
CA LEU A 71 -2.88 -1.65 -16.08
C LEU A 71 -4.35 -1.22 -16.24
N HIS A 72 -4.93 -0.57 -15.22
CA HIS A 72 -6.28 -0.04 -15.28
C HIS A 72 -6.42 1.09 -16.30
N ILE A 73 -5.48 2.04 -16.32
CA ILE A 73 -5.44 3.13 -17.30
C ILE A 73 -5.17 2.57 -18.70
N GLY A 74 -4.19 1.67 -18.84
CA GLY A 74 -3.85 1.01 -20.11
C GLY A 74 -5.05 0.29 -20.73
N ARG A 75 -5.85 -0.41 -19.91
CA ARG A 75 -7.11 -0.99 -20.35
C ARG A 75 -8.07 0.07 -20.90
N GLY A 76 -8.26 1.19 -20.19
CA GLY A 76 -9.16 2.26 -20.64
C GLY A 76 -8.69 2.88 -21.96
N MET A 77 -7.39 3.12 -22.11
CA MET A 77 -6.83 3.62 -23.37
C MET A 77 -7.03 2.66 -24.54
N TYR A 78 -6.96 1.35 -24.30
CA TYR A 78 -7.10 0.34 -25.35
C TYR A 78 -8.55 0.08 -25.78
N TYR A 79 -9.49 0.09 -24.84
CA TYR A 79 -10.90 -0.25 -25.11
C TYR A 79 -11.83 0.96 -25.26
N GLY A 80 -11.34 2.18 -25.04
CA GLY A 80 -12.14 3.41 -24.97
C GLY A 80 -12.95 3.52 -23.68
#